data_AF-A0A1N7FTL9-F1
#
_entry.id   AF-A0A1N7FTL9-F1
#
_cell.length_a   1.000
_cell.length_b   1.000
_cell.length_c   1.000
_cell.angle_alpha   90.00
_cell.angle_beta   90.00
_cell.angle_gamma   90.00
#
_symmetry.space_group_name_H-M   'P 1'
#
loop_
_entity.id
_entity.type
_entity.pdbx_description
1 polymer ?
#
loop_
_entity_poly.entity_id
_entity_poly.type
_entity_poly.pdbx_seq_one_letter_code
_entity_poly.pdbx_strand_id
1 'polypeptide(L)' 'MQGWRARKGVLASRGEVEGPRVAEADAALAFWAVHKRLTAAVEAGTMPAENVENVEKVLDQLAEVPPRS' A
#
# COMPACT_ATOMS: atom_id res chain seq x y z
N MET A 1 -2.87 -0.14 7.77
CA MET A 1 -4.07 -0.51 6.97
C MET A 1 -5.40 -0.05 7.59
N GLN A 2 -5.73 -0.38 8.86
CA GLN A 2 -7.04 -0.01 9.45
C GLN A 2 -7.30 1.51 9.51
N GLY A 3 -6.29 2.32 9.87
CA GLY A 3 -6.42 3.78 9.89
C GLY A 3 -6.77 4.41 8.53
N TRP A 4 -6.14 3.93 7.44
CA TRP A 4 -6.43 4.40 6.08
C TRP A 4 -7.82 3.98 5.58
N ARG A 5 -8.28 2.78 5.95
CA ARG A 5 -9.66 2.34 5.65
C ARG A 5 -10.69 3.20 6.39
N ALA A 6 -10.45 3.49 7.66
CA ALA A 6 -11.31 4.37 8.44
C ALA A 6 -11.33 5.79 7.85
N ARG A 7 -10.17 6.34 7.47
CA ARG A 7 -10.06 7.63 6.78
C ARG A 7 -10.86 7.64 5.47
N LYS A 8 -10.72 6.61 4.61
CA LYS A 8 -11.51 6.50 3.37
C LYS A 8 -13.02 6.41 3.66
N GLY A 9 -13.42 5.67 4.69
CA GLY A 9 -14.82 5.61 5.13
C GLY A 9 -15.38 6.96 5.58
N VAL A 10 -14.57 7.78 6.28
CA VAL A 10 -14.94 9.15 6.68
C VAL A 10 -15.06 10.09 5.47
N LEU A 11 -14.23 9.93 4.44
CA LEU A 11 -14.38 10.69 3.19
C LEU A 11 -15.69 10.33 2.50
N ALA A 12 -15.96 9.04 2.34
CA ALA A 12 -17.18 8.55 1.71
C ALA A 12 -18.45 9.01 2.45
N SER A 13 -18.45 9.03 3.79
CA SER A 13 -19.60 9.51 4.58
C SER A 13 -19.86 11.02 4.43
N ARG A 14 -18.87 11.78 3.95
CA ARG A 14 -18.99 13.20 3.61
C ARG A 14 -19.35 13.44 2.14
N GLY A 15 -19.59 12.38 1.37
CA GLY A 15 -19.82 12.44 -0.08
C GLY A 15 -18.54 12.56 -0.91
N GLU A 16 -17.36 12.52 -0.28
CA GLU A 16 -16.07 12.52 -0.98
C GLU A 16 -15.75 11.09 -1.44
N VAL A 17 -16.14 10.75 -2.67
CA VAL A 17 -15.88 9.43 -3.29
C VAL A 17 -14.75 9.45 -4.32
N GLU A 18 -14.32 10.64 -4.75
CA GLU A 18 -13.21 10.87 -5.68
C GLU A 18 -12.41 12.12 -5.27
N GLY A 19 -11.26 12.35 -5.91
CA GLY A 19 -10.41 13.51 -5.68
C GLY A 19 -9.14 13.21 -4.86
N PRO A 20 -8.29 14.23 -4.61
CA PRO A 20 -6.91 14.03 -4.16
C PRO A 20 -6.80 13.30 -2.81
N ARG A 21 -7.76 13.52 -1.91
CA ARG A 21 -7.78 12.87 -0.59
C ARG A 21 -8.19 11.40 -0.66
N VAL A 22 -9.08 11.06 -1.60
CA VAL A 22 -9.47 9.67 -1.86
C VAL A 22 -8.33 8.94 -2.57
N ALA A 23 -7.69 9.59 -3.55
CA ALA A 23 -6.51 9.07 -4.25
C ALA A 23 -5.35 8.78 -3.29
N GLU A 24 -5.07 9.69 -2.34
CA GLU A 24 -4.08 9.49 -1.28
C GLU A 24 -4.41 8.24 -0.44
N ALA A 25 -5.67 8.13 0.01
CA ALA A 25 -6.10 6.99 0.81
C ALA A 25 -6.00 5.67 0.04
N ASP A 26 -6.32 5.68 -1.25
CA ASP A 26 -6.22 4.51 -2.12
C ASP A 26 -4.77 4.10 -2.42
N ALA A 27 -3.89 5.07 -2.68
CA ALA A 27 -2.46 4.81 -2.84
C ALA A 27 -1.87 4.17 -1.58
N ALA A 28 -2.20 4.71 -0.40
CA ALA A 28 -1.74 4.14 0.86
C ALA A 28 -2.29 2.72 1.08
N LEU A 29 -3.57 2.46 0.78
CA LEU A 29 -4.16 1.14 0.90
C LEU A 29 -3.53 0.13 -0.07
N ALA A 30 -3.23 0.55 -1.29
CA ALA A 30 -2.55 -0.27 -2.29
C ALA A 30 -1.13 -0.63 -1.85
N PHE A 31 -0.35 0.35 -1.36
CA PHE A 31 0.99 0.11 -0.79
C PHE A 31 0.95 -0.95 0.31
N TRP A 32 0.09 -0.76 1.32
CA TRP A 32 0.00 -1.70 2.45
C TRP A 32 -0.50 -3.10 2.03
N ALA A 33 -1.29 -3.19 0.96
CA ALA A 33 -1.72 -4.48 0.41
C ALA A 33 -0.56 -5.22 -0.28
N VAL A 34 0.28 -4.51 -1.03
CA VAL A 34 1.50 -5.08 -1.65
C VAL A 34 2.50 -5.48 -0.58
N HIS A 35 2.81 -4.57 0.36
CA HIS A 35 3.70 -4.84 1.48
C HIS A 35 3.32 -6.11 2.22
N LYS A 36 2.05 -6.25 2.63
CA LYS A 36 1.61 -7.43 3.37
C LYS A 36 1.82 -8.73 2.57
N ARG A 37 1.56 -8.71 1.26
CA ARG A 37 1.71 -9.91 0.42
C ARG A 37 3.17 -10.30 0.25
N LEU A 38 4.04 -9.33 -0.02
CA LEU A 38 5.47 -9.58 -0.21
C LEU A 38 6.11 -10.08 1.09
N THR A 39 5.85 -9.41 2.23
CA THR A 39 6.35 -9.85 3.54
C THR A 39 5.89 -11.28 3.86
N ALA A 40 4.60 -11.59 3.67
CA ALA A 40 4.08 -12.93 3.92
C ALA A 40 4.72 -14.00 3.03
N ALA A 41 5.02 -13.68 1.77
CA ALA A 41 5.66 -14.61 0.85
C ALA A 41 7.13 -14.90 1.23
N VAL A 42 7.84 -13.90 1.76
CA VAL A 42 9.19 -14.05 2.34
C VAL A 42 9.13 -14.89 3.61
N GLU A 43 8.25 -14.55 4.57
CA GLU A 43 8.10 -15.27 5.83
C GLU A 43 7.69 -16.73 5.65
N ALA A 44 6.84 -17.01 4.66
CA ALA A 44 6.41 -18.37 4.32
C ALA A 44 7.48 -19.19 3.56
N GLY A 45 8.62 -18.58 3.19
CA GLY A 45 9.67 -19.24 2.41
C GLY A 45 9.23 -19.62 0.98
N THR A 46 8.14 -19.02 0.49
CA THR A 46 7.58 -19.29 -0.85
C THR A 46 8.23 -18.45 -1.95
N MET A 47 9.06 -17.48 -1.57
CA MET A 47 9.76 -16.58 -2.48
C MET A 47 11.16 -17.10 -2.80
N PRO A 48 11.59 -17.11 -4.08
CA PRO A 48 12.98 -17.40 -4.44
C PRO A 48 13.97 -16.47 -3.73
N ALA A 49 15.12 -17.02 -3.29
CA ALA A 49 16.11 -16.26 -2.51
C ALA A 49 16.59 -15.00 -3.23
N GLU A 50 16.81 -15.08 -4.55
CA GLU A 50 17.15 -13.95 -5.43
C GLU A 50 16.12 -12.81 -5.41
N ASN A 51 14.85 -13.10 -5.08
CA ASN A 51 13.78 -12.12 -5.03
C ASN A 51 13.60 -11.52 -3.64
N VAL A 52 13.99 -12.24 -2.57
CA VAL A 52 13.90 -11.74 -1.19
C VAL A 52 14.74 -10.47 -1.01
N GLU A 53 15.97 -10.46 -1.52
CA GLU A 53 16.85 -9.28 -1.49
C GLU A 53 16.30 -8.07 -2.27
N ASN A 54 15.39 -8.32 -3.22
CA ASN A 54 14.76 -7.29 -4.02
C ASN A 54 13.46 -6.75 -3.39
N VAL A 55 12.82 -7.49 -2.47
CA VAL A 55 11.57 -7.06 -1.82
C VAL A 55 11.77 -5.76 -1.06
N GLU A 56 12.82 -5.63 -0.26
CA GLU A 56 13.09 -4.41 0.52
C GLU A 56 13.25 -3.20 -0.40
N LYS A 57 14.06 -3.34 -1.46
CA LYS A 57 14.28 -2.29 -2.45
C LYS A 57 12.99 -1.86 -3.15
N VAL A 58 12.13 -2.82 -3.51
CA VAL A 58 10.84 -2.53 -4.14
C VAL A 58 9.89 -1.82 -3.18
N LEU A 59 9.88 -2.20 -1.91
CA LEU A 59 9.05 -1.54 -0.90
C LEU A 59 9.52 -0.11 -0.63
N ASP A 60 10.83 0.13 -0.57
CA ASP A 60 11.40 1.47 -0.43
C ASP A 60 11.05 2.36 -1.63
N GLN A 61 11.23 1.86 -2.85
CA GLN A 61 10.84 2.59 -4.06
C GLN A 61 9.34 2.94 -4.08
N LEU A 62 8.48 2.02 -3.64
CA LEU A 62 7.04 2.28 -3.56
C LEU A 62 6.66 3.27 -2.46
N ALA A 63 7.46 3.37 -1.39
CA ALA A 63 7.24 4.34 -0.31
C ALA A 63 7.69 5.76 -0.71
N GLU A 64 8.70 5.87 -1.55
CA GLU A 64 9.22 7.15 -2.06
C GLU A 64 8.39 7.76 -3.18
N VAL A 65 7.58 6.96 -3.88
CA VAL A 65 6.70 7.45 -4.96
C VAL A 65 5.52 8.21 -4.34
N PRO A 66 5.41 9.54 -4.55
CA PRO A 66 4.24 10.28 -4.08
C PRO A 66 2.98 9.75 -4.80
N PRO A 67 1.80 9.83 -4.14
CA PRO A 67 0.55 9.44 -4.79
C PRO A 67 0.41 10.22 -6.09
N ARG A 68 0.25 9.50 -7.22
CA ARG A 68 0.06 10.14 -8.53
C ARG A 68 -1.17 11.06 -8.43
N SER A 69 -0.92 12.35 -8.64
CA SER A 69 -1.90 13.45 -8.69
C SER A 69 -2.88 13.29 -9.84
#